data_AF-A0A4R4D3P8-F1
#
_entry.id   AF-A0A4R4D3P8-F1
#
_cell.length_a   1.000
_cell.length_b   1.000
_cell.length_c   1.000
_cell.angle_alpha   90.00
_cell.angle_beta   90.00
_cell.angle_gamma   90.00
#
_symmetry.space_group_name_H-M   'P 1'
#
loop_
_entity.id
_entity.type
_entity.pdbx_description
1 polymer ?
#
loop_
_entity_poly.entity_id
_entity_poly.type
_entity_poly.pdbx_seq_one_letter_code
_entity_poly.pdbx_strand_id
1 'polypeptide(L)'
;MRSEIEIAVFDGETLVQRCPCTLRDLPDGRPGVVWRGVVYPLLPGDRIDVSAVEAEAGPEQPFAVLGGEGSTWVLVRGLAGALAEAQARLGAAGIRVSRSGRWLGDPVGDVAFDWFLRCEGTLEPDRVGELLGRSSVVGDTAEARIAVLEQHLFEMKAELARLAEQLNEAARPPSVPVQPVTPVAPERNAALEAALERVRELQARLDAVPPRPAPSRPAVARLQEELAAALAALRPDVILLRDSLQVVVGEFVSRAAFYRILQELPVEGGRPKGWKALRGAERWWERHVSSGQDDSGRAYARFDPVGRRWDLLMSWKGEQARDIEWLRRKA
;
A
#
# COMPACT_ATOMS: atom_id res chain seq x y z
N MET A 1 6.20 -31.26 11.59
CA MET A 1 6.35 -30.25 10.53
C MET A 1 4.99 -30.05 9.91
N ARG A 2 4.40 -28.85 10.02
CA ARG A 2 3.16 -28.55 9.28
C ARG A 2 3.56 -28.19 7.86
N SER A 3 2.93 -28.81 6.87
CA SER A 3 3.21 -28.55 5.46
C SER A 3 2.65 -27.18 5.08
N GLU A 4 3.53 -26.28 4.63
CA GLU A 4 3.13 -25.02 4.01
C GLU A 4 2.86 -25.26 2.52
N ILE A 5 1.77 -24.68 2.02
CA ILE A 5 1.41 -24.72 0.60
C ILE A 5 1.21 -23.29 0.08
N GLU A 6 1.60 -23.02 -1.15
CA GLU A 6 1.38 -21.71 -1.77
C GLU A 6 -0.09 -21.55 -2.15
N ILE A 7 -0.77 -20.55 -1.59
CA ILE A 7 -2.21 -20.31 -1.78
C ILE A 7 -2.44 -19.00 -2.52
N ALA A 8 -3.37 -19.01 -3.47
CA ALA A 8 -3.92 -17.82 -4.09
C ALA A 8 -5.14 -17.32 -3.29
N VAL A 9 -5.05 -16.10 -2.79
CA VAL A 9 -6.07 -15.45 -1.96
C VAL A 9 -6.92 -14.52 -2.83
N PHE A 10 -8.22 -14.76 -2.87
CA PHE A 10 -9.19 -13.98 -3.65
C PHE A 10 -10.18 -13.24 -2.75
N ASP A 11 -10.69 -12.11 -3.21
CA ASP A 11 -11.87 -11.43 -2.69
C ASP A 11 -12.92 -11.40 -3.81
N GLY A 12 -13.84 -12.37 -3.77
CA GLY A 12 -14.72 -12.68 -4.90
C GLY A 12 -13.92 -13.11 -6.12
N GLU A 13 -13.99 -12.33 -7.21
CA GLU A 13 -13.27 -12.61 -8.46
C GLU A 13 -11.85 -12.01 -8.50
N THR A 14 -11.51 -11.15 -7.53
CA THR A 14 -10.26 -10.39 -7.56
C THR A 14 -9.15 -11.15 -6.83
N LEU A 15 -8.04 -11.43 -7.52
CA LEU A 15 -6.84 -11.96 -6.88
C LEU A 15 -6.20 -10.88 -6.02
N VAL A 16 -6.15 -11.12 -4.70
CA VAL A 16 -5.54 -10.21 -3.73
C VAL A 16 -4.03 -10.46 -3.65
N GLN A 17 -3.62 -11.72 -3.41
CA GLN A 17 -2.20 -12.07 -3.30
C GLN A 17 -1.95 -13.58 -3.42
N ARG A 18 -0.67 -13.97 -3.53
CA ARG A 18 -0.19 -15.36 -3.35
C ARG A 18 0.76 -15.43 -2.16
N CYS A 19 0.54 -16.39 -1.27
CA CYS A 19 1.39 -16.56 -0.09
C CYS A 19 1.41 -18.00 0.43
N PRO A 20 2.51 -18.44 1.07
CA PRO A 20 2.55 -19.70 1.78
C PRO A 20 1.55 -19.67 2.94
N CYS A 21 0.72 -20.71 3.05
CA CYS A 21 -0.26 -20.88 4.12
C CYS A 21 -0.13 -22.26 4.75
N THR A 22 -0.52 -22.38 6.02
CA THR A 22 -0.49 -23.65 6.74
C THR A 22 -1.81 -24.39 6.57
N LEU A 23 -1.77 -25.65 6.13
CA LEU A 23 -2.95 -26.52 6.07
C LEU A 23 -3.55 -26.79 7.46
N ARG A 24 -4.88 -26.82 7.55
CA ARG A 24 -5.63 -27.16 8.75
C ARG A 24 -7.00 -27.73 8.39
N ASP A 25 -7.42 -28.78 9.07
CA ASP A 25 -8.77 -29.34 8.87
C ASP A 25 -9.82 -28.44 9.51
N LEU A 26 -10.92 -28.21 8.79
CA LEU A 26 -12.14 -27.58 9.30
C LEU A 26 -12.91 -28.60 10.18
N PRO A 27 -13.82 -28.16 11.07
CA PRO A 27 -14.58 -29.07 11.93
C PRO A 27 -15.49 -30.05 11.19
N ASP A 28 -15.89 -29.70 9.96
CA ASP A 28 -16.65 -30.57 9.05
C ASP A 28 -15.78 -31.60 8.31
N GLY A 29 -14.46 -31.59 8.55
CA GLY A 29 -13.48 -32.49 7.94
C GLY A 29 -13.00 -32.06 6.56
N ARG A 30 -13.44 -30.91 6.02
CA ARG A 30 -12.90 -30.37 4.77
C ARG A 30 -11.49 -29.78 4.99
N PRO A 31 -10.62 -29.82 3.97
CA PRO A 31 -9.33 -29.15 4.04
C PRO A 31 -9.53 -27.63 4.08
N GLY A 32 -8.83 -26.98 4.99
CA GLY A 32 -8.72 -25.53 5.08
C GLY A 32 -7.27 -25.09 5.14
N VAL A 33 -7.06 -23.78 5.03
CA VAL A 33 -5.75 -23.17 5.23
C VAL A 33 -5.87 -21.99 6.18
N VAL A 34 -4.86 -21.85 7.03
CA VAL A 34 -4.73 -20.70 7.91
C VAL A 34 -4.15 -19.55 7.11
N TRP A 35 -4.97 -18.53 6.89
CA TRP A 35 -4.54 -17.27 6.31
C TRP A 35 -4.90 -16.14 7.28
N ARG A 36 -3.88 -15.37 7.69
CA ARG A 36 -4.00 -14.30 8.69
C ARG A 36 -4.69 -14.69 10.00
N GLY A 37 -4.52 -15.96 10.37
CA GLY A 37 -5.05 -16.50 11.63
C GLY A 37 -6.53 -16.89 11.60
N VAL A 38 -7.16 -16.84 10.43
CA VAL A 38 -8.49 -17.39 10.13
C VAL A 38 -8.30 -18.64 9.26
N VAL A 39 -9.11 -19.67 9.51
CA VAL A 39 -9.11 -20.89 8.69
C VAL A 39 -10.15 -20.73 7.59
N TYR A 40 -9.70 -20.72 6.33
CA TYR A 40 -10.56 -20.63 5.16
C TYR A 40 -10.67 -22.00 4.49
N PRO A 41 -11.86 -22.37 3.95
CA PRO A 41 -12.00 -23.56 3.13
C PRO A 41 -11.07 -23.51 1.92
N LEU A 42 -10.30 -24.58 1.71
CA LEU A 42 -9.43 -24.70 0.55
C LEU A 42 -10.27 -25.08 -0.67
N LEU A 43 -10.38 -24.16 -1.62
CA LEU A 43 -11.07 -24.35 -2.89
C LEU A 43 -10.15 -25.04 -3.92
N PRO A 44 -10.70 -25.70 -4.95
CA PRO A 44 -9.90 -26.30 -6.02
C PRO A 44 -8.93 -25.30 -6.66
N GLY A 45 -7.71 -25.75 -6.91
CA GLY A 45 -6.64 -24.92 -7.48
C GLY A 45 -5.87 -24.09 -6.45
N ASP A 46 -5.73 -24.61 -5.21
CA ASP A 46 -4.98 -23.99 -4.11
C ASP A 46 -5.42 -22.53 -3.85
N ARG A 47 -6.75 -22.37 -3.79
CA ARG A 47 -7.42 -21.07 -3.69
C ARG A 47 -8.15 -20.94 -2.36
N ILE A 48 -8.15 -19.73 -1.80
CA ILE A 48 -9.16 -19.32 -0.81
C ILE A 48 -9.90 -18.07 -1.28
N ASP A 49 -11.16 -17.95 -0.88
CA ASP A 49 -11.96 -16.76 -1.07
C ASP A 49 -12.28 -16.14 0.29
N VAL A 50 -11.79 -14.93 0.51
CA VAL A 50 -11.90 -14.21 1.79
C VAL A 50 -13.28 -13.56 1.99
N SER A 51 -14.09 -13.53 0.92
CA SER A 51 -15.49 -13.10 0.96
C SER A 51 -16.45 -14.22 1.36
N ALA A 52 -15.99 -15.49 1.33
CA ALA A 52 -16.81 -16.64 1.67
C ALA A 52 -17.13 -16.67 3.19
N VAL A 53 -18.40 -16.96 3.51
CA VAL A 53 -18.96 -16.88 4.86
C VAL A 53 -18.48 -18.01 5.80
N GLU A 54 -17.87 -19.07 5.25
CA GLU A 54 -17.56 -20.32 5.96
C GLU A 54 -16.20 -20.34 6.68
N ALA A 55 -15.59 -19.19 6.94
CA ALA A 55 -14.28 -19.14 7.57
C ALA A 55 -14.38 -19.21 9.11
N GLU A 56 -13.35 -19.71 9.81
CA GLU A 56 -13.34 -19.87 11.27
C GLU A 56 -12.24 -19.08 11.97
N ALA A 57 -12.58 -18.47 13.11
CA ALA A 57 -11.64 -17.71 13.93
C ALA A 57 -10.74 -18.62 14.79
N GLY A 58 -9.42 -18.44 14.72
CA GLY A 58 -8.48 -19.13 15.60
C GLY A 58 -8.51 -18.60 17.05
N PRO A 59 -8.07 -19.40 18.04
CA PRO A 59 -8.05 -18.99 19.44
C PRO A 59 -6.88 -18.03 19.72
N GLU A 60 -7.20 -17.02 20.54
CA GLU A 60 -6.30 -16.12 21.29
C GLU A 60 -5.49 -15.07 20.50
N GLN A 61 -6.18 -13.95 20.23
CA GLN A 61 -5.80 -12.55 20.55
C GLN A 61 -6.65 -11.63 19.65
N PRO A 62 -7.67 -10.92 20.18
CA PRO A 62 -8.71 -10.35 19.34
C PRO A 62 -8.35 -9.01 18.68
N PHE A 63 -7.43 -8.22 19.26
CA PHE A 63 -7.14 -6.90 18.71
C PHE A 63 -5.75 -6.32 19.06
N ALA A 64 -5.30 -5.35 18.26
CA ALA A 64 -4.15 -4.48 18.54
C ALA A 64 -4.57 -3.01 18.46
N VAL A 65 -3.84 -2.13 19.14
CA VAL A 65 -4.11 -0.67 19.14
C VAL A 65 -2.89 0.07 18.62
N LEU A 66 -3.07 0.86 17.56
CA LEU A 66 -2.03 1.72 16.99
C LEU A 66 -2.40 3.18 17.21
N GLY A 67 -1.51 3.94 17.85
CA GLY A 67 -1.68 5.37 18.04
C GLY A 67 -1.43 6.16 16.75
N GLY A 68 -2.27 7.15 16.45
CA GLY A 68 -2.08 8.11 15.37
C GLY A 68 -2.36 9.54 15.83
N GLU A 69 -1.88 10.52 15.08
CA GLU A 69 -2.13 11.94 15.38
C GLU A 69 -3.63 12.24 15.23
N GLY A 70 -4.31 12.47 16.35
CA GLY A 70 -5.76 12.76 16.41
C GLY A 70 -6.69 11.58 16.09
N SER A 71 -6.17 10.36 15.89
CA SER A 71 -6.99 9.17 15.67
C SER A 71 -6.30 7.90 16.13
N THR A 72 -7.06 6.94 16.68
CA THR A 72 -6.56 5.63 17.09
C THR A 72 -7.06 4.53 16.15
N TRP A 73 -6.19 3.61 15.79
CA TRP A 73 -6.54 2.44 15.00
C TRP A 73 -6.65 1.23 15.90
N VAL A 74 -7.74 0.49 15.76
CA VAL A 74 -7.94 -0.79 16.44
C VAL A 74 -7.96 -1.87 15.38
N LEU A 75 -6.96 -2.75 15.39
CA LEU A 75 -6.90 -3.88 14.47
C LEU A 75 -7.66 -5.02 15.10
N VAL A 76 -8.55 -5.68 14.36
CA VAL A 76 -9.38 -6.78 14.88
C VAL A 76 -9.09 -8.03 14.06
N ARG A 77 -8.91 -9.15 14.77
CA ARG A 77 -8.76 -10.47 14.18
C ARG A 77 -10.11 -11.19 14.15
N GLY A 78 -10.35 -11.98 13.10
CA GLY A 78 -11.52 -12.81 12.94
C GLY A 78 -12.38 -12.44 11.73
N LEU A 79 -13.64 -12.86 11.79
CA LEU A 79 -14.61 -12.67 10.71
C LEU A 79 -15.27 -11.29 10.77
N ALA A 80 -16.09 -10.97 9.77
CA ALA A 80 -16.84 -9.72 9.72
C ALA A 80 -17.72 -9.50 10.98
N GLY A 81 -18.18 -10.59 11.61
CA GLY A 81 -18.91 -10.52 12.89
C GLY A 81 -18.07 -9.93 14.03
N ALA A 82 -16.77 -10.22 14.10
CA ALA A 82 -15.87 -9.67 15.12
C ALA A 82 -15.67 -8.15 14.92
N LEU A 83 -15.60 -7.70 13.66
CA LEU A 83 -15.56 -6.27 13.34
C LEU A 83 -16.85 -5.57 13.77
N ALA A 84 -18.01 -6.13 13.43
CA ALA A 84 -19.31 -5.56 13.77
C ALA A 84 -19.52 -5.49 15.29
N GLU A 85 -19.12 -6.55 16.01
CA GLU A 85 -19.15 -6.58 17.47
C GLU A 85 -18.23 -5.53 18.08
N ALA A 86 -16.98 -5.43 17.61
CA ALA A 86 -16.04 -4.43 18.08
C ALA A 86 -16.55 -3.00 17.85
N GLN A 87 -17.13 -2.73 16.67
CA GLN A 87 -17.73 -1.44 16.34
C GLN A 87 -18.93 -1.13 17.25
N ALA A 88 -19.80 -2.11 17.54
CA ALA A 88 -20.94 -1.94 18.43
C ALA A 88 -20.50 -1.62 19.87
N ARG A 89 -19.48 -2.33 20.38
CA ARG A 89 -18.93 -2.11 21.73
C ARG A 89 -18.26 -0.75 21.87
N LEU A 90 -17.46 -0.34 20.89
CA LEU A 90 -16.85 0.99 20.86
C LEU A 90 -17.92 2.09 20.78
N GLY A 91 -18.93 1.90 19.93
CA GLY A 91 -20.06 2.83 19.80
C GLY A 91 -20.88 2.98 21.08
N ALA A 92 -21.15 1.88 21.79
CA ALA A 92 -21.83 1.90 23.09
C ALA A 92 -21.06 2.67 24.17
N ALA A 93 -19.73 2.75 24.04
CA ALA A 93 -18.86 3.54 24.91
C ALA A 93 -18.70 5.01 24.47
N GLY A 94 -19.45 5.45 23.45
CA GLY A 94 -19.37 6.80 22.90
C GLY A 94 -18.14 7.06 22.03
N ILE A 95 -17.40 6.03 21.64
CA ILE A 95 -16.24 6.15 20.76
C ILE A 95 -16.73 6.16 19.32
N ARG A 96 -16.46 7.26 18.61
CA ARG A 96 -16.86 7.40 17.21
C ARG A 96 -15.87 6.68 16.29
N VAL A 97 -16.35 5.62 15.65
CA VAL A 97 -15.62 4.93 14.57
C VAL A 97 -15.85 5.69 13.27
N SER A 98 -14.81 6.37 12.79
CA SER A 98 -14.84 7.15 11.54
C SER A 98 -14.79 6.27 10.29
N ARG A 99 -14.13 5.10 10.38
CA ARG A 99 -13.97 4.15 9.27
C ARG A 99 -13.65 2.75 9.78
N SER A 100 -13.98 1.74 8.99
CA SER A 100 -13.55 0.35 9.17
C SER A 100 -13.22 -0.29 7.83
N GLY A 101 -12.38 -1.32 7.82
CA GLY A 101 -12.02 -2.02 6.59
C GLY A 101 -11.15 -3.25 6.83
N ARG A 102 -10.75 -3.92 5.76
CA ARG A 102 -9.80 -5.04 5.82
C ARG A 102 -8.42 -4.53 6.16
N TRP A 103 -7.70 -5.19 7.06
CA TRP A 103 -6.30 -4.89 7.29
C TRP A 103 -5.45 -5.59 6.23
N LEU A 104 -4.74 -4.84 5.37
CA LEU A 104 -3.77 -5.43 4.43
C LEU A 104 -2.31 -5.20 4.82
N GLY A 105 -2.04 -4.50 5.92
CA GLY A 105 -0.69 -4.25 6.40
C GLY A 105 -0.01 -5.50 6.98
N ASP A 106 1.24 -5.31 7.40
CA ASP A 106 2.04 -6.35 8.04
C ASP A 106 1.44 -6.78 9.39
N PRO A 107 1.77 -7.99 9.87
CA PRO A 107 1.49 -8.40 11.24
C PRO A 107 2.03 -7.39 12.26
N VAL A 108 1.31 -7.20 13.36
CA VAL A 108 1.79 -6.37 14.48
C VAL A 108 2.31 -7.32 15.56
N GLY A 109 3.64 -7.35 15.73
CA GLY A 109 4.31 -8.43 16.45
C GLY A 109 4.16 -9.74 15.68
N ASP A 110 3.83 -10.83 16.39
CA ASP A 110 3.62 -12.15 15.78
C ASP A 110 2.15 -12.39 15.37
N VAL A 111 1.33 -11.34 15.36
CA VAL A 111 -0.12 -11.44 15.17
C VAL A 111 -0.55 -10.77 13.88
N ALA A 112 -1.15 -11.56 12.99
CA ALA A 112 -1.84 -11.05 11.82
C ALA A 112 -3.27 -10.64 12.20
N PHE A 113 -3.70 -9.49 11.67
CA PHE A 113 -5.05 -8.96 11.84
C PHE A 113 -5.81 -8.97 10.52
N ASP A 114 -7.13 -9.03 10.61
CA ASP A 114 -8.02 -9.17 9.45
C ASP A 114 -8.72 -7.85 9.11
N TRP A 115 -8.96 -7.02 10.12
CA TRP A 115 -9.74 -5.80 10.03
C TRP A 115 -9.06 -4.65 10.76
N PHE A 116 -9.45 -3.42 10.43
CA PHE A 116 -9.15 -2.24 11.20
C PHE A 116 -10.41 -1.41 11.47
N LEU A 117 -10.37 -0.66 12.56
CA LEU A 117 -11.34 0.38 12.95
C LEU A 117 -10.54 1.66 13.22
N ARG A 118 -10.88 2.75 12.53
CA ARG A 118 -10.31 4.08 12.79
C ARG A 118 -11.24 4.86 13.71
N CYS A 119 -10.82 5.07 14.94
CA CYS A 119 -11.55 5.84 15.94
C CYS A 119 -11.09 7.31 15.93
N GLU A 120 -12.02 8.24 16.14
CA GLU A 120 -11.71 9.65 16.32
C GLU A 120 -11.08 9.89 17.71
N GLY A 121 -10.02 10.70 17.76
CA GLY A 121 -9.29 11.00 18.99
C GLY A 121 -8.27 9.93 19.39
N THR A 122 -7.55 10.19 20.47
CA THR A 122 -6.55 9.28 21.04
C THR A 122 -7.21 8.41 22.10
N LEU A 123 -7.17 7.10 21.90
CA LEU A 123 -7.63 6.09 22.84
C LEU A 123 -6.44 5.35 23.45
N GLU A 124 -6.47 5.23 24.78
CA GLU A 124 -5.52 4.41 25.52
C GLU A 124 -5.75 2.92 25.23
N PRO A 125 -4.69 2.13 24.97
CA PRO A 125 -4.81 0.69 24.70
C PRO A 125 -5.57 -0.08 25.77
N ASP A 126 -5.37 0.27 27.05
CA ASP A 126 -6.05 -0.36 28.19
C ASP A 126 -7.56 -0.17 28.12
N ARG A 127 -8.00 1.05 27.80
CA ARG A 127 -9.42 1.38 27.63
C ARG A 127 -10.05 0.60 26.48
N VAL A 128 -9.34 0.45 25.37
CA VAL A 128 -9.82 -0.39 24.25
C VAL A 128 -9.90 -1.85 24.68
N GLY A 129 -8.95 -2.32 25.49
CA GLY A 129 -8.95 -3.69 26.01
C GLY A 129 -10.04 -4.00 27.01
N GLU A 130 -10.45 -3.04 27.83
CA GLU A 130 -11.65 -3.16 28.67
C GLU A 130 -12.92 -3.31 27.84
N LEU A 131 -13.04 -2.54 26.76
CA LEU A 131 -14.23 -2.54 25.89
C LEU A 131 -14.32 -3.79 25.03
N LEU A 132 -13.21 -4.26 24.45
CA LEU A 132 -13.20 -5.39 23.51
C LEU A 132 -12.95 -6.74 24.19
N GLY A 133 -12.46 -6.74 25.43
CA GLY A 133 -12.27 -7.94 26.25
C GLY A 133 -10.91 -8.61 26.05
N ARG A 134 -9.88 -8.09 26.74
CA ARG A 134 -8.48 -8.62 26.94
C ARG A 134 -7.64 -8.81 25.64
N SER A 135 -6.32 -9.01 25.69
CA SER A 135 -5.24 -8.06 26.02
C SER A 135 -4.78 -7.41 24.71
N SER A 136 -4.35 -6.15 24.74
CA SER A 136 -3.81 -5.45 23.57
C SER A 136 -2.34 -5.80 23.33
N VAL A 137 -1.95 -6.03 22.07
CA VAL A 137 -0.56 -5.88 21.65
C VAL A 137 -0.34 -4.41 21.31
N VAL A 138 0.48 -3.73 22.10
CA VAL A 138 0.91 -2.36 21.80
C VAL A 138 2.01 -2.45 20.75
N GLY A 139 1.67 -2.16 19.50
CA GLY A 139 2.63 -2.01 18.42
C GLY A 139 2.71 -0.54 18.01
N ASP A 140 3.76 0.18 18.40
CA ASP A 140 4.04 1.49 17.82
C ASP A 140 4.96 1.30 16.60
N THR A 141 4.40 0.85 15.49
CA THR A 141 5.15 0.77 14.24
C THR A 141 4.63 1.82 13.27
N ALA A 142 5.46 2.83 13.02
CA ALA A 142 5.20 3.85 11.99
C ALA A 142 4.93 3.21 10.61
N GLU A 143 5.45 2.02 10.37
CA GLU A 143 5.25 1.21 9.17
C GLU A 143 3.81 0.68 9.04
N ALA A 144 3.22 0.16 10.13
CA ALA A 144 1.82 -0.26 10.14
C ALA A 144 0.88 0.92 9.84
N ARG A 145 1.21 2.13 10.31
CA ARG A 145 0.48 3.36 9.96
C ARG A 145 0.58 3.71 8.48
N ILE A 146 1.76 3.55 7.87
CA ILE A 146 1.97 3.86 6.45
C ILE A 146 1.18 2.87 5.58
N ALA A 147 1.23 1.57 5.89
CA ALA A 147 0.50 0.54 5.14
C ALA A 147 -1.02 0.81 5.09
N VAL A 148 -1.59 1.27 6.20
CA VAL A 148 -3.00 1.66 6.27
C VAL A 148 -3.35 2.85 5.41
N LEU A 149 -2.50 3.88 5.43
CA LEU A 149 -2.71 5.08 4.62
C LEU A 149 -2.57 4.76 3.12
N GLU A 150 -1.65 3.85 2.76
CA GLU A 150 -1.50 3.36 1.40
C GLU A 150 -2.73 2.58 0.93
N GLN A 151 -3.27 1.70 1.77
CA GLN A 151 -4.51 0.99 1.46
C GLN A 151 -5.71 1.94 1.33
N HIS A 152 -5.81 2.94 2.20
CA HIS A 152 -6.84 3.97 2.10
C HIS A 152 -6.79 4.72 0.78
N LEU A 153 -5.58 5.07 0.32
CA LEU A 153 -5.38 5.69 -0.99
C LEU A 153 -5.78 4.73 -2.12
N PHE A 154 -5.49 3.45 -1.99
CA PHE A 154 -5.88 2.43 -2.98
C PHE A 154 -7.40 2.31 -3.10
N GLU A 155 -8.12 2.16 -1.98
CA GLU A 155 -9.58 2.05 -1.96
C GLU A 155 -10.26 3.30 -2.53
N MET A 156 -9.78 4.50 -2.17
CA MET A 156 -10.32 5.75 -2.73
C MET A 156 -10.07 5.87 -4.24
N LYS A 157 -8.90 5.43 -4.72
CA LYS A 157 -8.60 5.41 -6.16
C LYS A 157 -9.49 4.42 -6.91
N ALA A 158 -9.74 3.24 -6.33
CA ALA A 158 -10.64 2.24 -6.92
C ALA A 158 -12.08 2.75 -7.00
N GLU A 159 -12.56 3.42 -5.95
CA GLU A 159 -13.90 4.01 -5.94
C GLU A 159 -14.03 5.15 -6.97
N LEU A 160 -13.02 6.01 -7.08
CA LEU A 160 -12.98 7.04 -8.13
C LEU A 160 -12.97 6.44 -9.54
N ALA A 161 -12.20 5.38 -9.78
CA ALA A 161 -12.18 4.70 -11.07
C ALA A 161 -13.55 4.10 -11.41
N ARG A 162 -14.21 3.44 -10.46
CA ARG A 162 -15.56 2.88 -10.63
C ARG A 162 -16.60 3.95 -10.96
N LEU A 163 -16.56 5.08 -10.24
CA LEU A 163 -17.47 6.21 -10.50
C LEU A 163 -17.21 6.84 -11.87
N ALA A 164 -15.94 6.95 -12.27
CA ALA A 164 -15.58 7.45 -13.60
C ALA A 164 -16.07 6.53 -14.71
N GLU A 165 -16.00 5.21 -14.53
CA GLU A 165 -16.53 4.22 -15.47
C GLU A 165 -18.05 4.32 -15.58
N GLN A 166 -18.76 4.41 -14.45
CA GLN A 166 -20.22 4.61 -14.42
C GLN A 166 -20.63 5.90 -15.13
N LEU A 167 -19.88 6.99 -14.94
CA LEU A 167 -20.09 8.25 -15.66
C LEU A 167 -19.91 8.08 -17.17
N ASN A 168 -18.87 7.36 -17.59
CA ASN A 168 -18.56 7.16 -19.00
C ASN A 168 -19.60 6.25 -19.68
N GLU A 169 -20.09 5.23 -18.98
CA GLU A 169 -21.18 4.37 -19.44
C GLU A 169 -22.50 5.14 -19.54
N ALA A 170 -22.81 5.98 -18.54
CA ALA A 170 -23.96 6.86 -18.58
C ALA A 170 -23.87 7.94 -19.69
N ALA A 171 -22.66 8.36 -20.08
CA ALA A 171 -22.44 9.32 -21.17
C ALA A 171 -22.39 8.66 -22.56
N ARG A 172 -22.30 7.33 -22.66
CA ARG A 172 -22.20 6.63 -23.94
C ARG A 172 -23.53 6.73 -24.71
N PRO A 173 -23.54 7.27 -25.95
CA PRO A 173 -24.75 7.32 -26.75
C PRO A 173 -25.21 5.90 -27.14
N PRO A 174 -26.53 5.62 -27.16
CA PRO A 174 -27.03 4.31 -27.53
C PRO A 174 -26.66 3.95 -28.98
N SER A 175 -26.11 2.76 -29.19
CA SER A 175 -25.59 2.29 -30.48
C SER A 175 -26.67 1.72 -31.43
N VAL A 176 -27.93 2.10 -31.24
CA VAL A 176 -29.08 1.58 -32.00
C VAL A 176 -29.61 2.68 -32.93
N PRO A 177 -30.02 2.37 -34.18
CA PRO A 177 -30.63 3.35 -35.08
C PRO A 177 -31.87 4.00 -34.44
N VAL A 178 -31.90 5.32 -34.49
CA VAL A 178 -32.88 6.22 -33.87
C VAL A 178 -34.31 5.83 -34.26
N GLN A 179 -35.05 5.22 -33.34
CA GLN A 179 -36.50 5.39 -33.26
C GLN A 179 -36.82 6.71 -32.54
N PRO A 180 -37.93 7.39 -32.87
CA PRO A 180 -38.28 8.68 -32.28
C PRO A 180 -38.30 8.60 -30.75
N VAL A 181 -37.56 9.55 -30.18
CA VAL A 181 -37.14 9.63 -28.79
C VAL A 181 -38.35 9.71 -27.86
N THR A 182 -38.61 8.64 -27.11
CA THR A 182 -39.31 8.71 -25.83
C THR A 182 -38.46 9.58 -24.90
N PRO A 183 -38.99 10.59 -24.20
CA PRO A 183 -38.22 11.44 -23.32
C PRO A 183 -37.48 10.58 -22.30
N VAL A 184 -36.15 10.54 -22.42
CA VAL A 184 -35.26 9.87 -21.47
C VAL A 184 -35.52 10.49 -20.11
N ALA A 185 -35.92 9.65 -19.16
CA ALA A 185 -36.53 10.05 -17.90
C ALA A 185 -35.67 11.05 -17.10
N PRO A 186 -36.29 12.04 -16.43
CA PRO A 186 -35.60 13.03 -15.58
C PRO A 186 -34.73 12.39 -14.48
N GLU A 187 -35.01 11.13 -14.11
CA GLU A 187 -34.26 10.36 -13.12
C GLU A 187 -32.80 10.08 -13.52
N ARG A 188 -32.52 9.86 -14.82
CA ARG A 188 -31.14 9.60 -15.28
C ARG A 188 -30.27 10.86 -15.17
N ASN A 189 -30.83 12.02 -15.47
CA ASN A 189 -30.12 13.29 -15.33
C ASN A 189 -29.89 13.64 -13.86
N ALA A 190 -30.87 13.38 -12.99
CA ALA A 190 -30.72 13.57 -11.54
C ALA A 190 -29.62 12.67 -10.95
N ALA A 191 -29.56 11.40 -11.36
CA ALA A 191 -28.50 10.48 -10.91
C ALA A 191 -27.11 10.91 -11.38
N LEU A 192 -27.00 11.44 -12.60
CA LEU A 192 -25.75 11.96 -13.15
C LEU A 192 -25.26 13.19 -12.37
N GLU A 193 -26.15 14.14 -12.09
CA GLU A 193 -25.83 15.33 -11.31
C GLU A 193 -25.38 14.98 -9.88
N ALA A 194 -26.07 14.04 -9.23
CA ALA A 194 -25.69 13.56 -7.90
C ALA A 194 -24.30 12.89 -7.89
N ALA A 195 -23.98 12.09 -8.91
CA ALA A 195 -22.67 11.46 -9.04
C ALA A 195 -21.55 12.49 -9.25
N LEU A 196 -21.77 13.48 -10.11
CA LEU A 196 -20.80 14.57 -10.34
C LEU A 196 -20.54 15.38 -9.07
N GLU A 197 -21.59 15.65 -8.30
CA GLU A 197 -21.44 16.40 -7.05
C GLU A 197 -20.70 15.60 -5.98
N ARG A 198 -20.93 14.28 -5.92
CA ARG A 198 -20.18 13.40 -5.04
C ARG A 198 -18.69 13.33 -5.40
N VAL A 199 -18.37 13.32 -6.70
CA VAL A 199 -16.98 13.39 -7.17
C VAL A 199 -16.33 14.71 -6.77
N ARG A 200 -17.03 15.84 -6.92
CA ARG A 200 -16.54 17.15 -6.47
C ARG A 200 -16.30 17.21 -4.96
N GLU A 201 -17.21 16.67 -4.16
CA GLU A 201 -17.06 16.61 -2.70
C GLU A 201 -15.84 15.78 -2.31
N LEU A 202 -15.65 14.60 -2.91
CA LEU A 202 -14.50 13.75 -2.64
C LEU A 202 -13.19 14.41 -3.06
N GLN A 203 -13.17 15.06 -4.23
CA GLN A 203 -12.01 15.82 -4.69
C GLN A 203 -11.68 16.97 -3.73
N ALA A 204 -12.68 17.75 -3.32
CA ALA A 204 -12.50 18.84 -2.37
C ALA A 204 -11.99 18.34 -1.01
N ARG A 205 -12.46 17.18 -0.53
CA ARG A 205 -11.95 16.55 0.70
C ARG A 205 -10.50 16.10 0.54
N LEU A 206 -10.12 15.58 -0.63
CA LEU A 206 -8.75 15.19 -0.93
C LEU A 206 -7.82 16.41 -0.95
N ASP A 207 -8.26 17.48 -1.61
CA ASP A 207 -7.51 18.74 -1.72
C ASP A 207 -7.44 19.49 -0.38
N ALA A 208 -8.43 19.30 0.51
CA ALA A 208 -8.47 19.85 1.85
C ALA A 208 -7.62 19.06 2.87
N VAL A 209 -7.11 17.86 2.52
CA VAL A 209 -6.13 17.19 3.37
C VAL A 209 -4.85 18.05 3.35
N PRO A 210 -4.42 18.60 4.50
CA PRO A 210 -3.23 19.43 4.53
C PRO A 210 -2.05 18.61 3.98
N PRO A 211 -1.21 19.19 3.11
CA PRO A 211 -0.04 18.50 2.60
C PRO A 211 0.74 17.99 3.79
N ARG A 212 1.08 16.69 3.77
CA ARG A 212 1.83 16.02 4.84
C ARG A 212 2.96 16.95 5.26
N PRO A 213 3.07 17.33 6.55
CA PRO A 213 4.10 18.27 6.97
C PRO A 213 5.43 17.72 6.51
N ALA A 214 6.16 18.54 5.74
CA ALA A 214 7.47 18.16 5.27
C ALA A 214 8.30 17.73 6.49
N PRO A 215 9.03 16.61 6.41
CA PRO A 215 9.87 16.19 7.52
C PRO A 215 10.78 17.35 7.93
N SER A 216 10.88 17.58 9.24
CA SER A 216 11.74 18.64 9.76
C SER A 216 13.18 18.44 9.27
N ARG A 217 13.91 19.52 8.98
CA ARG A 217 15.32 19.44 8.51
C ARG A 217 16.21 18.49 9.34
N PRO A 218 16.09 18.44 10.69
CA PRO A 218 16.85 17.48 11.50
C PRO A 218 16.47 16.02 11.22
N ALA A 219 15.19 15.73 10.98
CA ALA A 219 14.72 14.38 10.66
C ALA A 219 15.20 13.92 9.28
N VAL A 220 15.27 14.83 8.29
CA VAL A 220 15.82 14.54 6.96
C VAL A 220 17.31 14.19 7.04
N ALA A 221 18.10 14.97 7.79
CA ALA A 221 19.54 14.72 7.93
C ALA A 221 19.81 13.37 8.62
N ARG A 222 19.13 13.10 9.74
CA ARG A 222 19.26 11.82 10.45
C ARG A 222 18.90 10.63 9.56
N LEU A 223 17.79 10.73 8.81
CA LEU A 223 17.38 9.66 7.91
C LEU A 223 18.35 9.47 6.73
N GLN A 224 18.97 10.54 6.22
CA GLN A 224 20.03 10.44 5.23
C GLN A 224 21.24 9.67 5.79
N GLU A 225 21.65 9.94 7.03
CA GLU A 225 22.74 9.24 7.70
C GLU A 225 22.40 7.76 7.92
N GLU A 226 21.20 7.45 8.40
CA GLU A 226 20.73 6.08 8.59
C GLU A 226 20.68 5.29 7.27
N LEU A 227 20.18 5.92 6.20
CA LEU A 227 20.12 5.30 4.88
C LEU A 227 21.52 5.09 4.29
N ALA A 228 22.43 6.06 4.46
CA ALA A 228 23.82 5.94 4.04
C ALA A 228 24.53 4.79 4.77
N ALA A 229 24.35 4.68 6.08
CA ALA A 229 24.92 3.60 6.89
C ALA A 229 24.37 2.23 6.48
N ALA A 230 23.05 2.13 6.27
CA ALA A 230 22.42 0.88 5.81
C ALA A 230 22.92 0.47 4.42
N LEU A 231 23.10 1.41 3.49
CA LEU A 231 23.65 1.13 2.17
C LEU A 231 25.10 0.67 2.24
N ALA A 232 25.94 1.34 3.03
CA ALA A 232 27.33 0.95 3.20
C ALA A 232 27.46 -0.48 3.78
N ALA A 233 26.54 -0.87 4.67
CA ALA A 233 26.52 -2.21 5.25
C ALA A 233 25.97 -3.28 4.30
N LEU A 234 24.85 -3.01 3.61
CA LEU A 234 24.12 -4.02 2.83
C LEU A 234 24.56 -4.10 1.37
N ARG A 235 24.99 -2.98 0.80
CA ARG A 235 25.37 -2.83 -0.61
C ARG A 235 26.64 -1.99 -0.75
N PRO A 236 27.78 -2.47 -0.20
CA PRO A 236 29.07 -1.77 -0.31
C PRO A 236 29.55 -1.65 -1.76
N ASP A 237 28.99 -2.45 -2.67
CA ASP A 237 29.19 -2.37 -4.11
C ASP A 237 28.45 -1.19 -4.77
N VAL A 238 27.66 -0.39 -4.04
CA VAL A 238 26.91 0.75 -4.61
C VAL A 238 27.40 2.07 -3.99
N ILE A 239 27.87 2.96 -4.85
CA ILE A 239 28.24 4.34 -4.52
C ILE A 239 27.16 5.28 -5.02
N LEU A 240 26.51 5.97 -4.09
CA LEU A 240 25.57 7.03 -4.44
C LEU A 240 26.32 8.28 -4.87
N LEU A 241 25.87 8.88 -5.97
CA LEU A 241 26.44 10.09 -6.53
C LEU A 241 25.62 11.32 -6.18
N ARG A 242 26.30 12.45 -6.01
CA ARG A 242 25.68 13.76 -5.77
C ARG A 242 24.68 13.70 -4.60
N ASP A 243 23.55 14.38 -4.75
CA ASP A 243 22.53 14.56 -3.74
C ASP A 243 21.49 13.42 -3.78
N SER A 244 21.86 12.23 -4.29
CA SER A 244 20.93 11.09 -4.45
C SER A 244 20.19 10.72 -3.16
N LEU A 245 20.89 10.75 -2.02
CA LEU A 245 20.27 10.49 -0.71
C LEU A 245 19.26 11.57 -0.36
N GLN A 246 19.57 12.84 -0.66
CA GLN A 246 18.65 13.94 -0.44
C GLN A 246 17.41 13.81 -1.31
N VAL A 247 17.57 13.47 -2.59
CA VAL A 247 16.46 13.22 -3.51
C VAL A 247 15.60 12.05 -3.00
N VAL A 248 16.20 10.93 -2.61
CA VAL A 248 15.45 9.76 -2.11
C VAL A 248 14.74 10.04 -0.79
N VAL A 249 15.32 10.84 0.10
CA VAL A 249 14.70 11.13 1.40
C VAL A 249 13.66 12.23 1.30
N GLY A 250 13.89 13.25 0.47
CA GLY A 250 13.07 14.46 0.38
C GLY A 250 11.96 14.40 -0.67
N GLU A 251 12.23 13.83 -1.84
CA GLU A 251 11.33 13.91 -3.00
C GLU A 251 10.50 12.63 -3.22
N PHE A 252 10.92 11.51 -2.63
CA PHE A 252 10.21 10.23 -2.79
C PHE A 252 9.28 10.02 -1.59
N VAL A 253 8.00 9.77 -1.87
CA VAL A 253 7.00 9.47 -0.83
C VAL A 253 7.28 8.11 -0.18
N SER A 254 7.77 7.16 -0.96
CA SER A 254 8.17 5.83 -0.50
C SER A 254 9.57 5.47 -1.00
N ARG A 255 10.34 4.81 -0.13
CA ARG A 255 11.70 4.32 -0.41
C ARG A 255 11.70 2.94 -1.08
N ALA A 256 10.54 2.29 -1.18
CA ALA A 256 10.41 0.97 -1.82
C ALA A 256 10.94 0.97 -3.26
N ALA A 257 10.71 2.06 -4.01
CA ALA A 257 11.20 2.18 -5.37
C ALA A 257 12.74 2.32 -5.43
N PHE A 258 13.35 3.03 -4.47
CA PHE A 258 14.79 3.10 -4.32
C PHE A 258 15.39 1.73 -4.00
N TYR A 259 14.82 0.99 -3.04
CA TYR A 259 15.30 -0.35 -2.70
C TYR A 259 15.16 -1.34 -3.86
N ARG A 260 14.08 -1.25 -4.64
CA ARG A 260 13.91 -2.04 -5.87
C ARG A 260 15.01 -1.75 -6.88
N ILE A 261 15.36 -0.47 -7.09
CA ILE A 261 16.47 -0.09 -7.97
C ILE A 261 17.78 -0.71 -7.53
N LEU A 262 18.08 -0.72 -6.22
CA LEU A 262 19.27 -1.40 -5.72
C LEU A 262 19.23 -2.89 -6.06
N GLN A 263 18.11 -3.58 -5.80
CA GLN A 263 17.96 -5.01 -6.10
C GLN A 263 18.11 -5.35 -7.59
N GLU A 264 17.74 -4.44 -8.48
CA GLU A 264 17.89 -4.61 -9.94
C GLU A 264 19.36 -4.53 -10.40
N LEU A 265 20.28 -3.95 -9.61
CA LEU A 265 21.69 -3.82 -9.94
C LEU A 265 22.48 -5.11 -9.62
N PRO A 266 22.98 -5.84 -10.63
CA PRO A 266 23.70 -7.10 -10.42
C PRO A 266 25.09 -6.87 -9.81
N VAL A 267 25.46 -7.68 -8.82
CA VAL A 267 26.74 -7.56 -8.09
C VAL A 267 27.95 -7.72 -9.01
N GLU A 268 27.86 -8.57 -10.03
CA GLU A 268 28.95 -8.83 -10.99
C GLU A 268 29.04 -7.79 -12.12
N GLY A 269 28.13 -6.81 -12.14
CA GLY A 269 28.02 -5.84 -13.21
C GLY A 269 27.23 -6.36 -14.41
N GLY A 270 27.47 -5.75 -15.56
CA GLY A 270 26.70 -5.99 -16.78
C GLY A 270 25.46 -5.10 -16.89
N ARG A 271 24.60 -5.39 -17.85
CA ARG A 271 23.40 -4.58 -18.12
C ARG A 271 22.27 -4.95 -17.16
N PRO A 272 21.76 -4.02 -16.34
CA PRO A 272 20.62 -4.30 -15.47
C PRO A 272 19.34 -4.58 -16.30
N LYS A 273 18.52 -5.52 -15.83
CA LYS A 273 17.33 -5.98 -16.56
C LYS A 273 16.26 -4.87 -16.59
N GLY A 274 15.75 -4.54 -17.77
CA GLY A 274 14.71 -3.51 -17.93
C GLY A 274 15.22 -2.07 -17.99
N TRP A 275 16.54 -1.88 -17.99
CA TRP A 275 17.18 -0.57 -18.12
C TRP A 275 17.49 -0.24 -19.58
N LYS A 276 17.42 1.05 -19.92
CA LYS A 276 17.72 1.59 -21.26
C LYS A 276 19.11 2.23 -21.24
N ALA A 277 19.84 2.17 -22.34
CA ALA A 277 21.11 2.90 -22.44
C ALA A 277 20.84 4.41 -22.47
N LEU A 278 21.59 5.19 -21.69
CA LEU A 278 21.46 6.64 -21.67
C LEU A 278 22.11 7.25 -22.91
N ARG A 279 21.35 8.02 -23.70
CA ARG A 279 21.85 8.61 -24.94
C ARG A 279 22.88 9.71 -24.65
N GLY A 280 24.08 9.51 -25.20
CA GLY A 280 25.19 10.46 -25.11
C GLY A 280 26.04 10.35 -23.85
N ALA A 281 25.80 9.35 -22.99
CA ALA A 281 26.65 9.04 -21.84
C ALA A 281 27.00 7.55 -21.88
N GLU A 282 28.21 7.23 -22.32
CA GLU A 282 28.62 5.83 -22.52
C GLU A 282 28.60 5.05 -21.20
N ARG A 283 28.17 3.78 -21.28
CA ARG A 283 28.07 2.83 -20.15
C ARG A 283 27.10 3.22 -19.04
N TRP A 284 26.34 4.31 -19.22
CA TRP A 284 25.25 4.68 -18.34
C TRP A 284 23.94 4.03 -18.77
N TRP A 285 23.20 3.56 -17.78
CA TRP A 285 21.88 2.98 -17.92
C TRP A 285 20.86 3.85 -17.20
N GLU A 286 19.65 3.96 -17.75
CA GLU A 286 18.52 4.71 -17.20
C GLU A 286 17.34 3.78 -16.92
N ARG A 287 16.67 4.02 -15.79
CA ARG A 287 15.41 3.38 -15.39
C ARG A 287 14.42 4.42 -14.85
N HIS A 288 13.15 4.27 -15.24
CA HIS A 288 12.06 5.04 -14.64
C HIS A 288 11.75 4.52 -13.25
N VAL A 289 11.54 5.44 -12.30
CA VAL A 289 11.27 5.12 -10.90
C VAL A 289 10.03 5.87 -10.46
N SER A 290 9.08 5.18 -9.85
CA SER A 290 7.92 5.82 -9.24
C SER A 290 8.34 6.56 -7.97
N SER A 291 7.89 7.81 -7.82
CA SER A 291 8.08 8.63 -6.61
C SER A 291 7.04 8.29 -5.52
N GLY A 292 6.05 7.46 -5.84
CA GLY A 292 4.85 7.20 -5.02
C GLY A 292 3.69 8.17 -5.28
N GLN A 293 3.96 9.34 -5.86
CA GLN A 293 2.93 10.26 -6.37
C GLN A 293 2.75 10.11 -7.88
N ASP A 294 3.85 9.94 -8.61
CA ASP A 294 3.89 9.82 -10.06
C ASP A 294 5.11 9.00 -10.55
N ASP A 295 5.24 8.78 -11.87
CA ASP A 295 6.37 8.07 -12.50
C ASP A 295 7.49 9.01 -12.97
N SER A 296 7.69 10.10 -12.22
CA SER A 296 8.58 11.18 -12.62
C SER A 296 10.04 11.00 -12.21
N GLY A 297 10.36 10.03 -11.36
CA GLY A 297 11.73 9.73 -10.93
C GLY A 297 12.56 9.00 -12.00
N ARG A 298 13.87 9.18 -11.94
CA ARG A 298 14.85 8.46 -12.77
C ARG A 298 16.02 7.95 -11.92
N ALA A 299 16.47 6.75 -12.23
CA ALA A 299 17.72 6.20 -11.73
C ALA A 299 18.70 6.08 -12.90
N TYR A 300 19.93 6.53 -12.68
CA TYR A 300 21.04 6.40 -13.61
C TYR A 300 22.14 5.59 -12.95
N ALA A 301 22.62 4.54 -13.62
CA ALA A 301 23.64 3.67 -13.05
C ALA A 301 24.74 3.34 -14.06
N ARG A 302 25.97 3.24 -13.59
CA ARG A 302 27.12 2.76 -14.35
C ARG A 302 27.94 1.79 -13.49
N PHE A 303 28.33 0.67 -14.07
CA PHE A 303 29.25 -0.26 -13.40
C PHE A 303 30.70 0.14 -13.69
N ASP A 304 31.47 0.32 -12.62
CA ASP A 304 32.93 0.46 -12.63
C ASP A 304 33.55 -0.94 -12.49
N PRO A 305 34.12 -1.51 -13.58
CA PRO A 305 34.68 -2.85 -13.56
C PRO A 305 35.97 -2.94 -12.73
N VAL A 306 36.69 -1.83 -12.53
CA VAL A 306 37.94 -1.82 -11.77
C VAL A 306 37.62 -1.89 -10.28
N GLY A 307 36.69 -1.04 -9.82
CA GLY A 307 36.23 -1.04 -8.44
C GLY A 307 35.20 -2.13 -8.11
N ARG A 308 34.74 -2.89 -9.11
CA ARG A 308 33.60 -3.84 -9.02
C ARG A 308 32.40 -3.24 -8.29
N ARG A 309 32.04 -2.02 -8.67
CA ARG A 309 31.02 -1.22 -7.98
C ARG A 309 30.12 -0.48 -8.96
N TRP A 310 28.93 -0.17 -8.51
CA TRP A 310 27.95 0.66 -9.19
C TRP A 310 28.04 2.10 -8.72
N ASP A 311 28.19 3.01 -9.67
CA ASP A 311 27.88 4.42 -9.48
C ASP A 311 26.38 4.62 -9.74
N LEU A 312 25.61 5.05 -8.74
CA LEU A 312 24.16 5.24 -8.83
C LEU A 312 23.78 6.69 -8.55
N LEU A 313 23.01 7.30 -9.46
CA LEU A 313 22.42 8.63 -9.32
C LEU A 313 20.89 8.53 -9.34
N MET A 314 20.25 8.99 -8.27
CA MET A 314 18.80 9.15 -8.19
C MET A 314 18.43 10.59 -8.52
N SER A 315 17.49 10.78 -9.44
CA SER A 315 17.09 12.09 -9.96
C SER A 315 15.58 12.24 -9.98
N TRP A 316 15.11 13.47 -9.76
CA TRP A 316 13.70 13.86 -9.86
C TRP A 316 13.49 14.77 -11.07
N LYS A 317 12.24 14.93 -11.51
CA LYS A 317 11.90 15.57 -12.80
C LYS A 317 12.53 16.96 -13.00
N GLY A 318 12.61 17.78 -11.97
CA GLY A 318 13.21 19.12 -12.05
C GLY A 318 14.72 19.13 -12.26
N GLU A 319 15.43 18.06 -11.89
CA GLU A 319 16.90 17.99 -11.94
C GLU A 319 17.44 17.14 -13.10
N GLN A 320 16.59 16.34 -13.76
CA GLN A 320 17.01 15.40 -14.80
C GLN A 320 17.85 16.03 -15.91
N ALA A 321 17.50 17.21 -16.40
CA ALA A 321 18.26 17.87 -17.47
C ALA A 321 19.71 18.17 -17.03
N ARG A 322 19.87 18.71 -15.81
CA ARG A 322 21.16 19.03 -15.20
C ARG A 322 21.97 17.77 -14.90
N ASP A 323 21.31 16.72 -14.42
CA ASP A 323 21.94 15.45 -14.09
C ASP A 323 22.43 14.72 -15.33
N ILE A 324 21.62 14.66 -16.39
CA ILE A 324 22.03 14.08 -17.67
C ILE A 324 23.25 14.84 -18.23
N GLU A 325 23.24 16.17 -18.20
CA GLU A 325 24.41 16.96 -18.63
C GLU A 325 25.66 16.68 -17.79
N TRP A 326 25.51 16.49 -16.48
CA TRP A 326 26.60 16.11 -15.61
C TRP A 326 27.13 14.70 -15.91
N LEU A 327 26.25 13.72 -16.13
CA LEU A 327 26.61 12.35 -16.49
C LEU A 327 27.38 12.29 -17.81
N ARG A 328 26.96 13.07 -18.82
CA ARG A 328 27.64 13.18 -20.12
C ARG A 328 29.08 13.69 -20.00
N ARG A 329 29.38 14.53 -19.00
CA ARG A 329 30.73 15.04 -18.73
C ARG A 329 31.60 14.07 -17.93
N LYS A 330 30.97 13.08 -17.28
CA LYS A 330 31.61 12.06 -16.42
C LYS A 330 31.86 10.74 -17.15
N ALA A 331 31.24 10.56 -18.32
CA ALA A 331 31.46 9.45 -19.25
C ALA A 331 32.80 9.64 -19.98
#